data_AF-A0A934E6L8-F1
#
_entry.id   AF-A0A934E6L8-F1
#
_cell.length_a   1.000
_cell.length_b   1.000
_cell.length_c   1.000
_cell.angle_alpha   90.00
_cell.angle_beta   90.00
_cell.angle_gamma   90.00
#
_symmetry.space_group_name_H-M   'P 1'
#
loop_
_entity.id
_entity.type
_entity.pdbx_description
1 polymer ?
#
loop_
_entity_poly.entity_id
_entity_poly.type
_entity_poly.pdbx_seq_one_letter_code
_entity_poly.pdbx_strand_id
1 'polypeptide(L)'
;MPEGTLCNKIPVNTKEELLTLLADKSGKTYYEEMKHLEVDRAALKATLEKSCKSRIRTWLEICAHCGMCADSCFFYLANNKDPKQVPSYKIQSTLGEIVKRNGDVDTAFMQRTMDIAWGKCTCCNRCGMYCPFGIDMGVMFGYLRGLCFSQGFVPWEMKIGSGMHRVYRAQMDVTSEDWVDTCQWMAEENEEDWPGLEIPVDKEDADIIYTVNAREPKHYPEDLAEAAILFHLAGENWTVPSVGWEETSLAMFAGDWEGCRLQVQAVYDAMERLKPKRMVVTECGHAYRATVIEGPYWAGLKSGKTPVPSFHYVEWVAEALRTGKLKLDPSKNIKEPVTYQDSCNYIRNSGLGDCAREIMSYIAEDFREMRPNRE
;
A
#
# COMPACT_ATOMS: atom_id res chain seq x y z
N MET A 1 -11.45 -14.09 -29.82
CA MET A 1 -10.83 -13.04 -30.68
C MET A 1 -9.39 -12.79 -30.22
N PRO A 2 -8.46 -12.24 -31.02
CA PRO A 2 -7.18 -11.78 -30.46
C PRO A 2 -7.45 -10.78 -29.33
N GLU A 3 -6.70 -10.88 -28.24
CA GLU A 3 -6.83 -9.94 -27.12
C GLU A 3 -6.50 -8.50 -27.59
N GLY A 4 -7.04 -7.51 -26.87
CA GLY A 4 -6.76 -6.11 -27.15
C GLY A 4 -5.29 -5.75 -26.90
N THR A 5 -4.82 -4.67 -27.50
CA THR A 5 -3.43 -4.22 -27.32
C THR A 5 -3.24 -3.57 -25.94
N LEU A 6 -4.24 -2.85 -25.44
CA LEU A 6 -4.21 -2.15 -24.16
C LEU A 6 -4.78 -3.02 -23.03
N CYS A 7 -5.96 -3.62 -23.27
CA CYS A 7 -6.64 -4.50 -22.33
C CYS A 7 -6.49 -5.97 -22.71
N ASN A 8 -5.62 -6.65 -21.97
CA ASN A 8 -5.25 -8.05 -22.11
C ASN A 8 -4.81 -8.61 -20.75
N LYS A 9 -4.60 -9.92 -20.68
CA LYS A 9 -4.19 -10.62 -19.44
C LYS A 9 -2.70 -10.45 -19.11
N ILE A 10 -1.93 -9.85 -20.02
CA ILE A 10 -0.48 -9.70 -19.89
C ILE A 10 -0.20 -8.42 -19.06
N PRO A 11 0.59 -8.53 -17.97
CA PRO A 11 1.06 -7.35 -17.25
C PRO A 11 1.99 -6.50 -18.13
N VAL A 12 2.00 -5.19 -17.90
CA VAL A 12 2.95 -4.28 -18.55
C VAL A 12 4.35 -4.53 -17.99
N ASN A 13 5.30 -4.93 -18.83
CA ASN A 13 6.69 -5.24 -18.44
C ASN A 13 7.74 -4.40 -19.16
N THR A 14 7.38 -3.71 -20.24
CA THR A 14 8.31 -2.85 -20.99
C THR A 14 7.88 -1.38 -20.98
N LYS A 15 8.86 -0.50 -21.24
CA LYS A 15 8.60 0.94 -21.36
C LYS A 15 7.68 1.24 -22.55
N GLU A 16 7.84 0.51 -23.66
CA GLU A 16 7.02 0.66 -24.86
C GLU A 16 5.55 0.30 -24.59
N GLU A 17 5.30 -0.80 -23.87
CA GLU A 17 3.96 -1.22 -23.45
C GLU A 17 3.31 -0.16 -22.53
N LEU A 18 4.09 0.36 -21.57
CA LEU A 18 3.62 1.39 -20.65
C LEU A 18 3.26 2.68 -21.38
N LEU A 19 4.11 3.15 -22.29
CA LEU A 19 3.86 4.34 -23.11
C LEU A 19 2.64 4.17 -24.01
N THR A 20 2.45 2.96 -24.55
CA THR A 20 1.26 2.63 -25.35
C THR A 20 -0.01 2.71 -24.51
N LEU A 21 0.02 2.22 -23.26
CA LEU A 21 -1.12 2.32 -22.33
C LEU A 21 -1.42 3.76 -21.90
N LEU A 22 -0.37 4.57 -21.68
CA LEU A 22 -0.47 6.00 -21.34
C LEU A 22 -1.02 6.86 -22.49
N ALA A 23 -0.86 6.42 -23.74
CA ALA A 23 -1.37 7.14 -24.90
C ALA A 23 -2.91 7.22 -24.93
N ASP A 24 -3.62 6.25 -24.32
CA ASP A 24 -5.06 6.28 -24.15
C ASP A 24 -5.46 7.13 -22.93
N LYS A 25 -5.35 8.46 -23.05
CA LYS A 25 -5.51 9.45 -21.95
C LYS A 25 -6.77 9.35 -21.08
N SER A 26 -7.77 8.56 -21.48
CA SER A 26 -9.04 8.41 -20.75
C SER A 26 -9.41 6.95 -20.48
N GLY A 27 -8.56 5.99 -20.85
CA GLY A 27 -8.87 4.57 -20.83
C GLY A 27 -10.02 4.18 -21.76
N LYS A 28 -10.44 5.04 -22.69
CA LYS A 28 -11.63 4.81 -23.52
C LYS A 28 -11.44 3.59 -24.42
N THR A 29 -10.29 3.49 -25.06
CA THR A 29 -9.96 2.34 -25.90
C THR A 29 -9.75 1.11 -25.04
N TYR A 30 -9.05 1.25 -23.90
CA TYR A 30 -8.83 0.18 -22.93
C TYR A 30 -10.14 -0.47 -22.45
N TYR A 31 -11.13 0.33 -22.04
CA TYR A 31 -12.42 -0.19 -21.59
C TYR A 31 -13.29 -0.74 -22.73
N GLU A 32 -13.11 -0.26 -23.97
CA GLU A 32 -13.78 -0.86 -25.14
C GLU A 32 -13.20 -2.24 -25.44
N GLU A 33 -11.88 -2.39 -25.43
CA GLU A 33 -11.21 -3.69 -25.57
C GLU A 33 -11.62 -4.66 -24.46
N MET A 34 -11.77 -4.17 -23.21
CA MET A 34 -12.22 -4.99 -22.07
C MET A 34 -13.60 -5.64 -22.29
N LYS A 35 -14.48 -5.03 -23.10
CA LYS A 35 -15.80 -5.62 -23.43
C LYS A 35 -15.68 -6.93 -24.21
N HIS A 36 -14.57 -7.11 -24.90
CA HIS A 36 -14.30 -8.27 -25.75
C HIS A 36 -13.25 -9.21 -25.14
N LEU A 37 -12.74 -8.91 -23.94
CA LEU A 37 -11.79 -9.76 -23.23
C LEU A 37 -12.47 -11.03 -22.73
N GLU A 38 -12.08 -12.18 -23.27
CA GLU A 38 -12.59 -13.49 -22.84
C GLU A 38 -11.87 -13.97 -21.57
N VAL A 39 -12.63 -14.55 -20.62
CA VAL A 39 -12.08 -15.14 -19.39
C VAL A 39 -11.33 -16.43 -19.73
N ASP A 40 -10.09 -16.57 -19.27
CA ASP A 40 -9.37 -17.84 -19.32
C ASP A 40 -9.77 -18.69 -18.12
N ARG A 41 -10.84 -19.47 -18.29
CA ARG A 41 -11.41 -20.31 -17.24
C ARG A 41 -10.43 -21.36 -16.74
N ALA A 42 -9.57 -21.89 -17.61
CA ALA A 42 -8.58 -22.89 -17.23
C ALA A 42 -7.50 -22.26 -16.36
N ALA A 43 -6.96 -21.10 -16.75
CA ALA A 43 -5.99 -20.36 -15.95
C ALA A 43 -6.58 -19.85 -14.63
N LEU A 44 -7.82 -19.37 -14.63
CA LEU A 44 -8.51 -18.92 -13.41
C LEU A 44 -8.70 -20.09 -12.43
N LYS A 45 -9.17 -21.25 -12.92
CA LYS A 45 -9.30 -22.47 -12.12
C LYS A 45 -7.94 -22.91 -11.55
N ALA A 46 -6.89 -22.98 -12.38
CA ALA A 46 -5.55 -23.33 -11.93
C ALA A 46 -5.03 -22.35 -10.86
N THR A 47 -5.32 -21.06 -11.02
CA THR A 47 -4.99 -20.03 -10.03
C THR A 47 -5.72 -20.27 -8.71
N LEU A 48 -7.01 -20.61 -8.73
CA LEU A 48 -7.79 -20.94 -7.53
C LEU A 48 -7.25 -22.19 -6.82
N GLU A 49 -6.91 -23.24 -7.55
CA GLU A 49 -6.32 -24.47 -7.00
C GLU A 49 -4.97 -24.17 -6.33
N LYS A 50 -4.16 -23.32 -6.94
CA LYS A 50 -2.85 -22.93 -6.41
C LYS A 50 -2.95 -21.98 -5.21
N SER A 51 -3.85 -21.01 -5.23
CA SER A 51 -3.80 -19.85 -4.31
C SER A 51 -4.99 -19.71 -3.35
N CYS A 52 -6.17 -20.29 -3.64
CA CYS A 52 -7.34 -20.22 -2.76
C CYS A 52 -7.21 -21.24 -1.63
N LYS A 53 -6.42 -20.89 -0.62
CA LYS A 53 -6.10 -21.76 0.53
C LYS A 53 -7.25 -21.82 1.55
N SER A 54 -7.09 -22.69 2.56
CA SER A 54 -8.09 -23.00 3.58
C SER A 54 -8.68 -21.76 4.26
N ARG A 55 -7.86 -20.74 4.55
CA ARG A 55 -8.32 -19.50 5.20
C ARG A 55 -9.43 -18.79 4.41
N ILE A 56 -9.18 -18.52 3.12
CA ILE A 56 -10.14 -17.84 2.22
C ILE A 56 -11.42 -18.68 2.06
N ARG A 57 -11.27 -20.00 1.86
CA ARG A 57 -12.41 -20.92 1.73
C ARG A 57 -13.27 -20.96 3.00
N THR A 58 -12.63 -21.08 4.16
CA THR A 58 -13.30 -21.07 5.46
C THR A 58 -14.06 -19.76 5.65
N TRP A 59 -13.45 -18.61 5.38
CA TRP A 59 -14.11 -17.31 5.50
C TRP A 59 -15.34 -17.15 4.58
N LEU A 60 -15.30 -17.71 3.36
CA LEU A 60 -16.47 -17.76 2.50
C LEU A 60 -17.58 -18.66 3.08
N GLU A 61 -17.22 -19.80 3.64
CA GLU A 61 -18.17 -20.80 4.16
C GLU A 61 -18.81 -20.39 5.48
N ILE A 62 -18.07 -19.77 6.41
CA ILE A 62 -18.57 -19.44 7.75
C ILE A 62 -19.39 -18.14 7.81
N CYS A 63 -19.47 -17.39 6.71
CA CYS A 63 -20.18 -16.12 6.69
C CYS A 63 -21.69 -16.34 6.92
N ALA A 64 -22.19 -15.96 8.10
CA ALA A 64 -23.61 -16.14 8.45
C ALA A 64 -24.56 -15.12 7.81
N HIS A 65 -24.08 -14.22 6.95
CA HIS A 65 -24.87 -13.15 6.34
C HIS A 65 -25.66 -12.26 7.34
N CYS A 66 -25.18 -12.13 8.60
CA CYS A 66 -25.89 -11.43 9.67
C CYS A 66 -26.03 -9.91 9.50
N GLY A 67 -25.28 -9.30 8.57
CA GLY A 67 -25.37 -7.87 8.27
C GLY A 67 -24.61 -6.93 9.22
N MET A 68 -23.93 -7.42 10.25
CA MET A 68 -23.17 -6.56 11.20
C MET A 68 -22.08 -5.71 10.52
N CYS A 69 -21.56 -6.16 9.38
CA CYS A 69 -20.61 -5.40 8.58
C CYS A 69 -21.23 -4.24 7.79
N ALA A 70 -22.57 -4.15 7.68
CA ALA A 70 -23.25 -3.19 6.81
C ALA A 70 -23.01 -1.74 7.25
N ASP A 71 -23.40 -1.38 8.48
CA ASP A 71 -23.30 0.00 8.97
C ASP A 71 -21.86 0.49 9.17
N SER A 72 -20.88 -0.43 9.20
CA SER A 72 -19.46 -0.06 9.20
C SER A 72 -18.96 0.46 7.84
N CYS A 73 -19.66 0.13 6.75
CA CYS A 73 -19.22 0.42 5.39
C CYS A 73 -19.80 1.77 4.91
N PHE A 74 -18.93 2.75 4.69
CA PHE A 74 -19.36 4.07 4.20
C PHE A 74 -19.99 4.02 2.81
N PHE A 75 -19.66 3.04 1.95
CA PHE A 75 -20.38 2.83 0.69
C PHE A 75 -21.83 2.41 0.92
N TYR A 76 -22.11 1.55 1.91
CA TYR A 76 -23.48 1.19 2.25
C TYR A 76 -24.27 2.41 2.75
N LEU A 77 -23.68 3.17 3.67
CA LEU A 77 -24.31 4.38 4.22
C LEU A 77 -24.55 5.46 3.16
N ALA A 78 -23.58 5.72 2.29
CA ALA A 78 -23.66 6.75 1.26
C ALA A 78 -24.60 6.40 0.10
N ASN A 79 -24.92 5.12 -0.10
CA ASN A 79 -25.77 4.65 -1.21
C ASN A 79 -27.16 4.24 -0.71
N ASN A 80 -27.80 5.08 0.11
CA ASN A 80 -29.15 4.86 0.63
C ASN A 80 -29.37 3.47 1.26
N LYS A 81 -28.32 2.92 1.91
CA LYS A 81 -28.39 1.60 2.53
C LYS A 81 -28.78 0.48 1.56
N ASP A 82 -28.36 0.57 0.29
CA ASP A 82 -28.55 -0.50 -0.71
C ASP A 82 -27.94 -1.83 -0.20
N PRO A 83 -28.73 -2.91 -0.05
CA PRO A 83 -28.23 -4.22 0.37
C PRO A 83 -27.06 -4.75 -0.48
N LYS A 84 -26.94 -4.33 -1.74
CA LYS A 84 -25.83 -4.73 -2.62
C LYS A 84 -24.48 -4.14 -2.20
N GLN A 85 -24.47 -3.12 -1.35
CA GLN A 85 -23.27 -2.47 -0.83
C GLN A 85 -22.75 -3.11 0.46
N VAL A 86 -23.54 -3.99 1.08
CA VAL A 86 -23.13 -4.70 2.31
C VAL A 86 -21.87 -5.51 2.02
N PRO A 87 -20.80 -5.41 2.84
CA PRO A 87 -19.54 -6.10 2.59
C PRO A 87 -19.67 -7.61 2.36
N SER A 88 -20.48 -8.30 3.16
CA SER A 88 -20.74 -9.74 2.99
C SER A 88 -21.42 -10.04 1.65
N TYR A 89 -22.41 -9.23 1.23
CA TYR A 89 -23.03 -9.39 -0.09
C TYR A 89 -21.99 -9.22 -1.20
N LYS A 90 -21.18 -8.15 -1.16
CA LYS A 90 -20.20 -7.84 -2.20
C LYS A 90 -19.20 -8.98 -2.37
N ILE A 91 -18.63 -9.53 -1.29
CA ILE A 91 -17.63 -10.60 -1.40
C ILE A 91 -18.25 -11.94 -1.80
N GLN A 92 -19.44 -12.26 -1.30
CA GLN A 92 -20.13 -13.53 -1.63
C GLN A 92 -20.66 -13.55 -3.06
N SER A 93 -21.19 -12.42 -3.55
CA SER A 93 -21.66 -12.27 -4.94
C SER A 93 -20.52 -12.18 -5.97
N THR A 94 -19.27 -12.07 -5.52
CA THR A 94 -18.08 -12.03 -6.37
C THR A 94 -17.17 -13.24 -6.11
N LEU A 95 -16.22 -13.13 -5.17
CA LEU A 95 -15.27 -14.19 -4.84
C LEU A 95 -15.97 -15.49 -4.45
N GLY A 96 -17.07 -15.42 -3.69
CA GLY A 96 -17.88 -16.59 -3.34
C GLY A 96 -18.39 -17.34 -4.58
N GLU A 97 -18.97 -16.62 -5.54
CA GLU A 97 -19.43 -17.21 -6.80
C GLU A 97 -18.29 -17.72 -7.70
N ILE A 98 -17.14 -17.03 -7.75
CA ILE A 98 -15.95 -17.52 -8.46
C ILE A 98 -15.50 -18.88 -7.90
N VAL A 99 -15.41 -18.99 -6.58
CA VAL A 99 -15.00 -20.22 -5.90
C VAL A 99 -16.04 -21.33 -6.08
N LYS A 100 -17.33 -21.01 -5.91
CA LYS A 100 -18.44 -21.96 -6.05
C LYS A 100 -18.54 -22.54 -7.47
N ARG A 101 -18.28 -21.72 -8.49
CA ARG A 101 -18.27 -22.14 -9.90
C ARG A 101 -16.91 -22.68 -10.35
N ASN A 102 -15.94 -22.80 -9.44
CA ASN A 102 -14.60 -23.29 -9.74
C ASN A 102 -13.92 -22.53 -10.91
N GLY A 103 -14.10 -21.21 -10.96
CA GLY A 103 -13.59 -20.35 -12.03
C GLY A 103 -14.42 -20.33 -13.31
N ASP A 104 -15.53 -21.06 -13.40
CA ASP A 104 -16.45 -21.04 -14.55
C ASP A 104 -17.35 -19.79 -14.54
N VAL A 105 -16.76 -18.66 -14.94
CA VAL A 105 -17.41 -17.34 -15.04
C VAL A 105 -17.16 -16.73 -16.42
N ASP A 106 -17.99 -15.75 -16.78
CA ASP A 106 -17.92 -15.04 -18.06
C ASP A 106 -17.40 -13.61 -17.92
N THR A 107 -17.16 -12.96 -19.06
CA THR A 107 -16.67 -11.59 -19.15
C THR A 107 -17.58 -10.59 -18.42
N ALA A 108 -18.90 -10.72 -18.57
CA ALA A 108 -19.85 -9.82 -17.93
C ALA A 108 -19.80 -9.94 -16.39
N PHE A 109 -19.62 -11.15 -15.87
CA PHE A 109 -19.40 -11.39 -14.45
C PHE A 109 -18.09 -10.76 -13.97
N MET A 110 -16.99 -10.92 -14.70
CA MET A 110 -15.68 -10.38 -14.32
C MET A 110 -15.65 -8.85 -14.35
N GLN A 111 -16.33 -8.21 -15.30
CA GLN A 111 -16.49 -6.74 -15.31
C GLN A 111 -17.27 -6.23 -14.09
N ARG A 112 -18.39 -6.88 -13.75
CA ARG A 112 -19.14 -6.53 -12.52
C ARG A 112 -18.29 -6.75 -11.27
N THR A 113 -17.48 -7.80 -11.27
CA THR A 113 -16.58 -8.12 -10.16
C THR A 113 -15.50 -7.04 -10.00
N MET A 114 -14.90 -6.58 -11.10
CA MET A 114 -13.94 -5.47 -11.10
C MET A 114 -14.57 -4.19 -10.54
N ASP A 115 -15.77 -3.81 -11.02
CA ASP A 115 -16.51 -2.65 -10.51
C ASP A 115 -16.75 -2.74 -8.99
N ILE A 116 -17.11 -3.92 -8.48
CA ILE A 116 -17.30 -4.14 -7.04
C ILE A 116 -15.96 -4.07 -6.29
N ALA A 117 -14.89 -4.67 -6.83
CA ALA A 117 -13.60 -4.81 -6.15
C ALA A 117 -12.83 -3.48 -6.01
N TRP A 118 -12.94 -2.57 -6.98
CA TRP A 118 -12.30 -1.25 -6.94
C TRP A 118 -13.27 -0.09 -6.73
N GLY A 119 -14.44 -0.11 -7.36
CA GLY A 119 -15.42 0.99 -7.29
C GLY A 119 -16.27 1.00 -6.02
N LYS A 120 -16.40 -0.14 -5.32
CA LYS A 120 -17.28 -0.29 -4.14
C LYS A 120 -16.59 -0.83 -2.89
N CYS A 121 -15.26 -0.92 -2.92
CA CYS A 121 -14.47 -1.37 -1.77
C CYS A 121 -13.11 -0.67 -1.77
N THR A 122 -12.74 -0.06 -0.65
CA THR A 122 -11.40 0.54 -0.45
C THR A 122 -10.40 -0.39 0.21
N CYS A 123 -10.79 -1.63 0.53
CA CYS A 123 -9.97 -2.57 1.32
C CYS A 123 -9.50 -2.02 2.68
N CYS A 124 -10.22 -1.03 3.24
CA CYS A 124 -9.88 -0.41 4.53
C CYS A 124 -10.10 -1.34 5.74
N ASN A 125 -10.66 -2.53 5.52
CA ASN A 125 -10.95 -3.58 6.50
C ASN A 125 -11.79 -3.17 7.73
N ARG A 126 -12.41 -1.98 7.73
CA ARG A 126 -13.28 -1.56 8.83
C ARG A 126 -14.38 -2.58 9.12
N CYS A 127 -14.98 -3.15 8.08
CA CYS A 127 -15.99 -4.19 8.20
C CYS A 127 -15.50 -5.52 8.81
N GLY A 128 -14.19 -5.81 8.76
CA GLY A 128 -13.60 -6.97 9.41
C GLY A 128 -13.66 -6.85 10.93
N MET A 129 -13.45 -5.64 11.48
CA MET A 129 -13.49 -5.37 12.92
C MET A 129 -14.88 -5.57 13.54
N TYR A 130 -15.94 -5.45 12.74
CA TYR A 130 -17.33 -5.67 13.18
C TYR A 130 -17.84 -7.07 12.83
N CYS A 131 -17.02 -7.94 12.25
CA CYS A 131 -17.40 -9.30 11.92
C CYS A 131 -17.21 -10.22 13.14
N PRO A 132 -18.28 -10.84 13.69
CA PRO A 132 -18.14 -11.73 14.84
C PRO A 132 -17.37 -13.02 14.54
N PHE A 133 -17.15 -13.34 13.25
CA PHE A 133 -16.38 -14.50 12.80
C PHE A 133 -14.93 -14.16 12.44
N GLY A 134 -14.51 -12.90 12.58
CA GLY A 134 -13.15 -12.46 12.22
C GLY A 134 -12.84 -12.61 10.73
N ILE A 135 -13.83 -12.44 9.85
CA ILE A 135 -13.61 -12.48 8.40
C ILE A 135 -12.92 -11.19 7.98
N ASP A 136 -11.67 -11.29 7.54
CA ASP A 136 -10.91 -10.15 7.05
C ASP A 136 -11.31 -9.80 5.62
N MET A 137 -12.05 -8.70 5.47
CA MET A 137 -12.52 -8.24 4.17
C MET A 137 -11.39 -7.60 3.36
N GLY A 138 -10.39 -6.99 4.00
CA GLY A 138 -9.22 -6.43 3.33
C GLY A 138 -8.46 -7.50 2.55
N VAL A 139 -8.16 -8.63 3.19
CA VAL A 139 -7.48 -9.77 2.58
C VAL A 139 -8.36 -10.43 1.52
N MET A 140 -9.65 -10.65 1.79
CA MET A 140 -10.58 -11.26 0.83
C MET A 140 -10.71 -10.45 -0.46
N PHE A 141 -10.83 -9.12 -0.37
CA PHE A 141 -10.86 -8.25 -1.54
C PHE A 141 -9.49 -8.10 -2.20
N GLY A 142 -8.39 -8.09 -1.45
CA GLY A 142 -7.04 -8.13 -2.03
C GLY A 142 -6.82 -9.39 -2.89
N TYR A 143 -7.29 -10.54 -2.41
CA TYR A 143 -7.27 -11.79 -3.17
C TYR A 143 -8.16 -11.72 -4.41
N LEU A 144 -9.39 -11.20 -4.29
CA LEU A 144 -10.29 -10.99 -5.42
C LEU A 144 -9.67 -10.09 -6.51
N ARG A 145 -9.03 -8.99 -6.11
CA ARG A 145 -8.33 -8.09 -7.02
C ARG A 145 -7.21 -8.81 -7.78
N GLY A 146 -6.46 -9.71 -7.14
CA GLY A 146 -5.45 -10.50 -7.84
C GLY A 146 -6.00 -11.51 -8.82
N LEU A 147 -7.16 -12.11 -8.54
CA LEU A 147 -7.87 -12.94 -9.53
C LEU A 147 -8.30 -12.10 -10.75
N CYS A 148 -8.89 -10.93 -10.51
CA CYS A 148 -9.24 -9.99 -11.57
C CYS A 148 -8.01 -9.54 -12.39
N PHE A 149 -6.90 -9.23 -11.71
CA PHE A 149 -5.64 -8.86 -12.35
C PHE A 149 -5.10 -9.95 -13.26
N SER A 150 -5.07 -11.21 -12.79
CA SER A 150 -4.63 -12.36 -13.58
C SER A 150 -5.47 -12.60 -14.86
N GLN A 151 -6.67 -12.03 -14.91
CA GLN A 151 -7.60 -12.14 -16.03
C GLN A 151 -7.70 -10.86 -16.86
N GLY A 152 -6.88 -9.83 -16.58
CA GLY A 152 -6.88 -8.55 -17.30
C GLY A 152 -8.04 -7.60 -16.96
N PHE A 153 -8.91 -7.96 -16.01
CA PHE A 153 -10.02 -7.11 -15.56
C PHE A 153 -9.54 -6.17 -14.44
N VAL A 154 -8.80 -5.13 -14.83
CA VAL A 154 -8.17 -4.16 -13.92
C VAL A 154 -8.56 -2.76 -14.35
N PRO A 155 -8.84 -1.81 -13.43
CA PRO A 155 -8.98 -0.41 -13.81
C PRO A 155 -7.75 0.10 -14.57
N TRP A 156 -7.97 0.90 -15.61
CA TRP A 156 -6.92 1.38 -16.51
C TRP A 156 -5.75 2.05 -15.75
N GLU A 157 -6.08 2.90 -14.78
CA GLU A 157 -5.14 3.63 -13.94
C GLU A 157 -4.31 2.68 -13.05
N MET A 158 -4.93 1.59 -12.58
CA MET A 158 -4.25 0.58 -11.77
C MET A 158 -3.31 -0.29 -12.63
N LYS A 159 -3.68 -0.58 -13.88
CA LYS A 159 -2.78 -1.27 -14.83
C LYS A 159 -1.55 -0.41 -15.16
N ILE A 160 -1.74 0.90 -15.34
CA ILE A 160 -0.63 1.87 -15.50
C ILE A 160 0.24 1.88 -14.23
N GLY A 161 -0.37 2.06 -13.06
CA GLY A 161 0.36 2.16 -11.80
C GLY A 161 1.22 0.92 -11.53
N SER A 162 0.67 -0.28 -11.74
CA SER A 162 1.46 -1.52 -11.62
C SER A 162 2.56 -1.60 -12.68
N GLY A 163 2.26 -1.21 -13.92
CA GLY A 163 3.21 -1.16 -15.02
C GLY A 163 4.41 -0.25 -14.73
N MET A 164 4.19 0.93 -14.12
CA MET A 164 5.27 1.84 -13.73
C MET A 164 6.27 1.15 -12.81
N HIS A 165 5.81 0.46 -11.77
CA HIS A 165 6.74 -0.25 -10.89
C HIS A 165 7.38 -1.49 -11.53
N ARG A 166 6.71 -2.12 -12.50
CA ARG A 166 7.31 -3.23 -13.27
C ARG A 166 8.46 -2.75 -14.15
N VAL A 167 8.35 -1.55 -14.73
CA VAL A 167 9.36 -0.97 -15.63
C VAL A 167 10.45 -0.24 -14.86
N TYR A 168 10.08 0.62 -13.92
CA TYR A 168 11.01 1.56 -13.26
C TYR A 168 11.40 1.17 -11.85
N ARG A 169 10.75 0.15 -11.25
CA ARG A 169 10.84 -0.15 -9.81
C ARG A 169 10.46 1.03 -8.91
N ALA A 170 9.76 2.01 -9.47
CA ALA A 170 9.25 3.20 -8.81
C ALA A 170 7.94 3.66 -9.47
N GLN A 171 7.16 4.47 -8.76
CA GLN A 171 6.03 5.17 -9.35
C GLN A 171 6.50 6.45 -10.08
N MET A 172 5.65 7.01 -10.95
CA MET A 172 5.81 8.34 -11.54
C MET A 172 7.08 8.55 -12.39
N ASP A 173 7.68 7.45 -12.87
CA ASP A 173 8.90 7.48 -13.70
C ASP A 173 10.06 8.22 -13.00
N VAL A 174 10.15 8.09 -11.66
CA VAL A 174 11.29 8.58 -10.89
C VAL A 174 12.43 7.59 -11.04
N THR A 175 13.53 8.03 -11.65
CA THR A 175 14.73 7.21 -11.80
C THR A 175 15.57 7.23 -10.52
N SER A 176 16.52 6.31 -10.40
CA SER A 176 17.51 6.35 -9.31
C SER A 176 18.38 7.61 -9.34
N GLU A 177 18.62 8.19 -10.53
CA GLU A 177 19.34 9.45 -10.69
C GLU A 177 18.51 10.61 -10.13
N ASP A 178 17.25 10.75 -10.57
CA ASP A 178 16.33 11.78 -10.05
C ASP A 178 16.21 11.70 -8.52
N TRP A 179 16.16 10.48 -7.97
CA TRP A 179 16.10 10.25 -6.53
C TRP A 179 17.33 10.77 -5.79
N VAL A 180 18.52 10.39 -6.25
CA VAL A 180 19.79 10.80 -5.61
C VAL A 180 20.00 12.31 -5.75
N ASP A 181 19.69 12.87 -6.92
CA ASP A 181 19.76 14.32 -7.16
C ASP A 181 18.83 15.08 -6.20
N THR A 182 17.61 14.57 -5.98
CA THR A 182 16.67 15.19 -5.02
C THR A 182 17.19 15.12 -3.59
N CYS A 183 17.81 14.00 -3.19
CA CYS A 183 18.44 13.88 -1.87
C CYS A 183 19.56 14.91 -1.67
N GLN A 184 20.41 15.08 -2.68
CA GLN A 184 21.50 16.05 -2.63
C GLN A 184 20.95 17.48 -2.56
N TRP A 185 19.99 17.81 -3.43
CA TRP A 185 19.36 19.12 -3.49
C TRP A 185 18.72 19.51 -2.14
N MET A 186 17.95 18.60 -1.51
CA MET A 186 17.31 18.85 -0.22
C MET A 186 18.28 19.01 0.95
N ALA A 187 19.41 18.29 0.93
CA ALA A 187 20.47 18.49 1.92
C ALA A 187 21.14 19.86 1.75
N GLU A 188 21.50 20.23 0.52
CA GLU A 188 22.17 21.50 0.19
C GLU A 188 21.31 22.72 0.50
N GLU A 189 20.01 22.69 0.19
CA GLU A 189 19.11 23.81 0.47
C GLU A 189 18.91 24.08 1.97
N ASN A 190 19.09 23.06 2.80
CA ASN A 190 18.86 23.15 4.25
C ASN A 190 20.16 23.24 5.06
N GLU A 191 21.35 23.16 4.43
CA GLU A 191 22.64 23.17 5.11
C GLU A 191 22.93 24.49 5.83
N GLU A 192 22.46 25.63 5.30
CA GLU A 192 22.66 26.95 5.92
C GLU A 192 21.97 27.05 7.29
N ASP A 193 20.75 26.52 7.41
CA ASP A 193 19.97 26.50 8.64
C ASP A 193 20.35 25.34 9.56
N TRP A 194 20.81 24.23 8.97
CA TRP A 194 21.21 23.01 9.67
C TRP A 194 22.63 22.59 9.26
N PRO A 195 23.68 23.19 9.85
CA PRO A 195 25.06 22.92 9.46
C PRO A 195 25.45 21.43 9.59
N GLY A 196 25.96 20.86 8.50
CA GLY A 196 26.32 19.44 8.42
C GLY A 196 25.13 18.50 8.24
N LEU A 197 23.97 19.02 7.82
CA LEU A 197 22.87 18.19 7.33
C LEU A 197 23.29 17.45 6.07
N GLU A 198 23.07 16.14 6.07
CA GLU A 198 23.35 15.27 4.92
C GLU A 198 22.19 14.29 4.74
N ILE A 199 21.94 13.88 3.50
CA ILE A 199 21.14 12.71 3.17
C ILE A 199 22.08 11.63 2.62
N PRO A 200 22.67 10.79 3.49
CA PRO A 200 23.70 9.83 3.09
C PRO A 200 23.13 8.72 2.20
N VAL A 201 23.65 8.59 0.98
CA VAL A 201 23.23 7.57 0.01
C VAL A 201 24.16 6.36 0.05
N ASP A 202 23.58 5.16 0.11
CA ASP A 202 24.28 3.85 0.09
C ASP A 202 25.41 3.70 1.13
N LYS A 203 25.26 4.28 2.32
CA LYS A 203 26.20 4.09 3.43
C LYS A 203 26.01 2.68 4.02
N GLU A 204 27.00 1.81 3.83
CA GLU A 204 27.02 0.47 4.42
C GLU A 204 27.10 0.52 5.96
N ASP A 205 26.51 -0.49 6.61
CA ASP A 205 26.50 -0.70 8.06
C ASP A 205 25.90 0.48 8.86
N ALA A 206 25.01 1.27 8.23
CA ALA A 206 24.20 2.27 8.91
C ALA A 206 23.28 1.62 9.98
N ASP A 207 22.89 2.37 11.01
CA ASP A 207 21.91 1.86 11.98
C ASP A 207 20.51 1.81 11.35
N ILE A 208 20.17 2.81 10.53
CA ILE A 208 18.86 2.96 9.88
C ILE A 208 19.04 3.00 8.36
N ILE A 209 18.25 2.20 7.64
CA ILE A 209 17.90 2.48 6.24
C ILE A 209 16.53 3.17 6.19
N TYR A 210 16.43 4.29 5.48
CA TYR A 210 15.18 5.01 5.25
C TYR A 210 14.72 4.82 3.80
N THR A 211 13.45 4.52 3.61
CA THR A 211 12.81 4.34 2.29
C THR A 211 11.52 5.16 2.22
N VAL A 212 11.12 5.51 1.00
CA VAL A 212 10.14 6.57 0.78
C VAL A 212 9.11 6.25 -0.29
N ASN A 213 8.02 7.01 -0.26
CA ASN A 213 7.08 7.06 -1.35
C ASN A 213 7.67 7.86 -2.52
N ALA A 214 7.45 7.45 -3.77
CA ALA A 214 7.94 8.18 -4.95
C ALA A 214 7.43 9.63 -5.05
N ARG A 215 6.35 9.95 -4.33
CA ARG A 215 5.77 11.29 -4.27
C ARG A 215 6.61 12.27 -3.48
N GLU A 216 7.36 11.80 -2.48
CA GLU A 216 8.29 12.62 -1.71
C GLU A 216 9.32 13.24 -2.67
N PRO A 217 10.16 12.48 -3.41
CA PRO A 217 11.12 13.10 -4.32
C PRO A 217 10.49 13.79 -5.55
N LYS A 218 9.25 13.47 -5.93
CA LYS A 218 8.64 14.04 -7.15
C LYS A 218 7.85 15.32 -6.92
N HIS A 219 7.15 15.42 -5.79
CA HIS A 219 6.15 16.46 -5.55
C HIS A 219 6.26 17.13 -4.19
N TYR A 220 6.80 16.44 -3.18
CA TYR A 220 6.98 16.96 -1.83
C TYR A 220 8.43 16.71 -1.35
N PRO A 221 9.44 17.24 -2.05
CA PRO A 221 10.84 16.98 -1.70
C PRO A 221 11.19 17.52 -0.30
N GLU A 222 10.47 18.55 0.16
CA GLU A 222 10.55 19.08 1.52
C GLU A 222 10.31 18.02 2.60
N ASP A 223 9.44 17.02 2.36
CA ASP A 223 9.20 15.93 3.31
C ASP A 223 10.49 15.12 3.58
N LEU A 224 11.36 15.01 2.57
CA LEU A 224 12.69 14.37 2.70
C LEU A 224 13.63 15.23 3.55
N ALA A 225 13.61 16.55 3.33
CA ALA A 225 14.38 17.49 4.13
C ALA A 225 13.94 17.44 5.59
N GLU A 226 12.63 17.45 5.86
CA GLU A 226 12.08 17.35 7.21
C GLU A 226 12.50 16.05 7.91
N ALA A 227 12.45 14.91 7.22
CA ALA A 227 12.95 13.65 7.75
C ALA A 227 14.46 13.69 8.03
N ALA A 228 15.25 14.25 7.11
CA ALA A 228 16.69 14.40 7.26
C ALA A 228 17.07 15.29 8.45
N ILE A 229 16.38 16.42 8.63
CA ILE A 229 16.54 17.33 9.77
C ILE A 229 16.28 16.59 11.08
N LEU A 230 15.21 15.79 11.15
CA LEU A 230 14.89 15.02 12.34
C LEU A 230 15.93 13.94 12.63
N PHE A 231 16.44 13.22 11.61
CA PHE A 231 17.53 12.26 11.79
C PHE A 231 18.84 12.92 12.20
N HIS A 232 19.17 14.07 11.63
CA HIS A 232 20.35 14.87 11.99
C HIS A 232 20.27 15.34 13.45
N LEU A 233 19.14 15.92 13.86
CA LEU A 233 18.90 16.37 15.23
C LEU A 233 18.94 15.22 16.24
N ALA A 234 18.41 14.05 15.87
CA ALA A 234 18.45 12.85 16.68
C ALA A 234 19.83 12.18 16.72
N GLY A 235 20.79 12.64 15.91
CA GLY A 235 22.12 12.06 15.78
C GLY A 235 22.11 10.64 15.24
N GLU A 236 21.15 10.30 14.37
CA GLU A 236 21.02 8.96 13.81
C GLU A 236 22.15 8.65 12.82
N ASN A 237 22.66 7.42 12.85
CA ASN A 237 23.52 6.89 11.80
C ASN A 237 22.63 6.23 10.75
N TRP A 238 22.28 6.95 9.69
CA TRP A 238 21.27 6.52 8.72
C TRP A 238 21.78 6.53 7.27
N THR A 239 20.97 5.98 6.36
CA THR A 239 21.18 6.03 4.93
C THR A 239 19.88 5.87 4.15
N VAL A 240 19.85 6.39 2.93
CA VAL A 240 18.89 5.99 1.90
C VAL A 240 19.59 5.12 0.84
N PRO A 241 18.93 4.10 0.27
CA PRO A 241 19.51 3.35 -0.83
C PRO A 241 19.33 4.10 -2.16
N SER A 242 20.30 4.02 -3.08
CA SER A 242 20.12 4.55 -4.45
C SER A 242 19.18 3.69 -5.30
N VAL A 243 19.08 2.40 -4.96
CA VAL A 243 18.22 1.40 -5.60
C VAL A 243 17.49 0.59 -4.53
N GLY A 244 16.18 0.42 -4.67
CA GLY A 244 15.33 -0.22 -3.67
C GLY A 244 14.83 0.75 -2.59
N TRP A 245 14.70 2.03 -2.94
CA TRP A 245 14.23 3.10 -2.05
C TRP A 245 12.71 3.27 -2.05
N GLU A 246 12.03 2.79 -3.08
CA GLU A 246 10.65 3.15 -3.37
C GLU A 246 9.64 2.11 -2.85
N GLU A 247 8.55 2.59 -2.24
CA GLU A 247 7.56 1.71 -1.60
C GLU A 247 6.08 2.12 -1.77
N THR A 248 5.73 2.97 -2.73
CA THR A 248 4.32 3.35 -2.99
C THR A 248 3.45 2.15 -3.35
N SER A 249 4.05 1.12 -3.95
CA SER A 249 3.41 -0.17 -4.18
C SER A 249 1.99 -0.14 -4.77
N LEU A 250 1.78 0.61 -5.87
CA LEU A 250 0.50 0.58 -6.58
C LEU A 250 0.12 -0.82 -7.09
N ALA A 251 1.11 -1.71 -7.24
CA ALA A 251 0.89 -3.13 -7.51
C ALA A 251 -0.04 -3.79 -6.46
N MET A 252 0.07 -3.43 -5.17
CA MET A 252 -0.82 -3.95 -4.12
C MET A 252 -2.27 -3.55 -4.38
N PHE A 253 -2.51 -2.29 -4.74
CA PHE A 253 -3.86 -1.80 -5.04
C PHE A 253 -4.41 -2.37 -6.34
N ALA A 254 -3.55 -2.60 -7.34
CA ALA A 254 -3.88 -3.24 -8.61
C ALA A 254 -4.14 -4.75 -8.47
N GLY A 255 -3.73 -5.39 -7.37
CA GLY A 255 -3.81 -6.84 -7.22
C GLY A 255 -2.71 -7.60 -7.97
N ASP A 256 -1.65 -6.92 -8.37
CA ASP A 256 -0.53 -7.52 -9.09
C ASP A 256 0.44 -8.21 -8.12
N TRP A 257 0.18 -9.47 -7.77
CA TRP A 257 0.98 -10.19 -6.77
C TRP A 257 2.46 -10.32 -7.15
N GLU A 258 2.78 -10.47 -8.43
CA GLU A 258 4.17 -10.53 -8.88
C GLU A 258 4.81 -9.14 -8.85
N GLY A 259 4.08 -8.10 -9.28
CA GLY A 259 4.54 -6.71 -9.16
C GLY A 259 4.85 -6.33 -7.71
N CYS A 260 4.00 -6.74 -6.77
CA CYS A 260 4.24 -6.57 -5.33
C CYS A 260 5.53 -7.24 -4.88
N ARG A 261 5.75 -8.50 -5.29
CA ARG A 261 6.98 -9.24 -4.97
C ARG A 261 8.22 -8.53 -5.54
N LEU A 262 8.16 -8.07 -6.79
CA LEU A 262 9.31 -7.41 -7.44
C LEU A 262 9.73 -6.13 -6.70
N GLN A 263 8.78 -5.32 -6.24
CA GLN A 263 9.08 -4.10 -5.48
C GLN A 263 9.67 -4.41 -4.12
N VAL A 264 8.99 -5.27 -3.35
CA VAL A 264 9.45 -5.61 -2.00
C VAL A 264 10.81 -6.29 -2.04
N GLN A 265 11.07 -7.13 -3.05
CA GLN A 265 12.39 -7.73 -3.25
C GLN A 265 13.45 -6.66 -3.48
N ALA A 266 13.18 -5.63 -4.28
CA ALA A 266 14.16 -4.55 -4.50
C ALA A 266 14.53 -3.82 -3.20
N VAL A 267 13.56 -3.59 -2.32
CA VAL A 267 13.81 -2.99 -0.99
C VAL A 267 14.61 -3.95 -0.10
N TYR A 268 14.26 -5.24 -0.10
CA TYR A 268 14.97 -6.24 0.71
C TYR A 268 16.40 -6.49 0.22
N ASP A 269 16.63 -6.44 -1.09
CA ASP A 269 17.96 -6.51 -1.69
C ASP A 269 18.82 -5.30 -1.28
N ALA A 270 18.20 -4.12 -1.08
CA ALA A 270 18.88 -2.96 -0.53
C ALA A 270 19.29 -3.16 0.94
N MET A 271 18.43 -3.79 1.75
CA MET A 271 18.79 -4.17 3.12
C MET A 271 19.95 -5.17 3.15
N GLU A 272 19.95 -6.16 2.25
CA GLU A 272 21.06 -7.12 2.16
C GLU A 272 22.37 -6.46 1.73
N ARG A 273 22.31 -5.53 0.77
CA ARG A 273 23.46 -4.79 0.26
C ARG A 273 24.06 -3.87 1.33
N LEU A 274 23.23 -3.05 1.98
CA LEU A 274 23.69 -2.00 2.89
C LEU A 274 23.82 -2.46 4.35
N LYS A 275 23.30 -3.64 4.68
CA LYS A 275 23.36 -4.28 6.02
C LYS A 275 22.95 -3.35 7.18
N PRO A 276 21.82 -2.64 7.08
CA PRO A 276 21.38 -1.78 8.16
C PRO A 276 20.93 -2.61 9.37
N LYS A 277 20.93 -2.02 10.56
CA LYS A 277 20.40 -2.71 11.76
C LYS A 277 18.87 -2.72 11.80
N ARG A 278 18.23 -1.68 11.28
CA ARG A 278 16.78 -1.53 11.17
C ARG A 278 16.39 -0.69 9.95
N MET A 279 15.13 -0.79 9.56
CA MET A 279 14.52 0.04 8.53
C MET A 279 13.47 0.97 9.14
N VAL A 280 13.42 2.20 8.67
CA VAL A 280 12.29 3.11 8.88
C VAL A 280 11.63 3.33 7.52
N VAL A 281 10.35 2.95 7.44
CA VAL A 281 9.46 3.25 6.31
C VAL A 281 9.00 4.71 6.41
N THR A 282 8.72 5.35 5.28
CA THR A 282 8.00 6.64 5.18
C THR A 282 6.80 6.76 6.15
N GLU A 283 6.34 7.99 6.40
CA GLU A 283 5.06 8.32 7.06
C GLU A 283 3.82 7.71 6.38
N CYS A 284 4.01 7.15 5.18
CA CYS A 284 2.94 6.58 4.39
C CYS A 284 2.50 5.18 4.85
N GLY A 285 1.28 5.09 5.40
CA GLY A 285 0.76 3.83 5.92
C GLY A 285 0.61 2.68 4.94
N HIS A 286 0.30 2.96 3.68
CA HIS A 286 0.17 1.89 2.70
C HIS A 286 1.53 1.28 2.34
N ALA A 287 2.60 2.10 2.32
CA ALA A 287 3.96 1.62 2.13
C ALA A 287 4.35 0.68 3.29
N TYR A 288 4.05 1.08 4.53
CA TYR A 288 4.28 0.22 5.70
C TYR A 288 3.53 -1.10 5.60
N ARG A 289 2.25 -1.07 5.23
CA ARG A 289 1.47 -2.28 5.00
C ARG A 289 2.10 -3.15 3.89
N ALA A 290 2.42 -2.57 2.75
CA ALA A 290 2.93 -3.30 1.59
C ALA A 290 4.31 -3.91 1.85
N THR A 291 5.25 -3.14 2.37
CA THR A 291 6.65 -3.54 2.54
C THR A 291 6.90 -4.36 3.80
N VAL A 292 6.27 -4.00 4.92
CA VAL A 292 6.57 -4.59 6.24
C VAL A 292 5.60 -5.69 6.64
N ILE A 293 4.30 -5.50 6.39
CA ILE A 293 3.27 -6.45 6.82
C ILE A 293 3.02 -7.54 5.78
N GLU A 294 2.71 -7.14 4.54
CA GLU A 294 2.37 -8.06 3.45
C GLU A 294 3.63 -8.56 2.73
N GLY A 295 4.66 -7.71 2.66
CA GLY A 295 5.91 -7.93 1.92
C GLY A 295 6.63 -9.24 2.21
N PRO A 296 6.80 -9.67 3.48
CA PRO A 296 7.45 -10.93 3.78
C PRO A 296 6.73 -12.14 3.15
N TYR A 297 5.40 -12.08 3.03
CA TYR A 297 4.62 -13.15 2.41
C TYR A 297 4.77 -13.16 0.88
N TRP A 298 4.82 -11.99 0.24
CA TRP A 298 5.07 -11.90 -1.21
C TRP A 298 6.50 -12.33 -1.58
N ALA A 299 7.48 -11.98 -0.76
CA ALA A 299 8.88 -12.41 -0.90
C ALA A 299 9.09 -13.89 -0.52
N GLY A 300 8.09 -14.56 0.06
CA GLY A 300 8.18 -15.98 0.44
C GLY A 300 9.02 -16.25 1.69
N LEU A 301 9.21 -15.24 2.55
CA LEU A 301 9.96 -15.37 3.80
C LEU A 301 9.14 -16.16 4.82
N LYS A 302 9.66 -17.34 5.21
CA LYS A 302 8.99 -18.24 6.18
C LYS A 302 8.80 -17.62 7.56
N SER A 303 9.62 -16.64 7.92
CA SER A 303 9.52 -15.90 9.19
C SER A 303 8.25 -15.06 9.28
N GLY A 304 7.64 -14.69 8.14
CA GLY A 304 6.60 -13.67 8.08
C GLY A 304 7.10 -12.28 8.54
N LYS A 305 8.41 -12.06 8.49
CA LYS A 305 9.08 -10.81 8.92
C LYS A 305 10.05 -10.34 7.84
N THR A 306 10.26 -9.03 7.79
CA THR A 306 11.29 -8.38 6.97
C THR A 306 12.70 -8.90 7.29
N PRO A 307 13.68 -8.75 6.38
CA PRO A 307 15.07 -9.17 6.61
C PRO A 307 15.72 -8.55 7.85
N VAL A 308 15.41 -7.28 8.12
CA VAL A 308 15.80 -6.54 9.32
C VAL A 308 14.55 -6.02 10.02
N PRO A 309 14.57 -5.73 11.33
CA PRO A 309 13.46 -5.05 12.00
C PRO A 309 13.06 -3.77 11.27
N SER A 310 11.79 -3.68 10.87
CA SER A 310 11.26 -2.55 10.09
C SER A 310 10.13 -1.88 10.86
N PHE A 311 10.17 -0.55 10.89
CA PHE A 311 9.26 0.28 11.68
C PHE A 311 8.61 1.32 10.77
N HIS A 312 7.40 1.75 11.13
CA HIS A 312 6.80 2.91 10.51
C HIS A 312 7.46 4.18 11.05
N TYR A 313 7.56 5.25 10.25
CA TYR A 313 8.02 6.56 10.66
C TYR A 313 7.48 7.04 12.03
N VAL A 314 6.17 6.90 12.29
CA VAL A 314 5.56 7.31 13.57
C VAL A 314 6.05 6.50 14.77
N GLU A 315 6.45 5.24 14.57
CA GLU A 315 7.08 4.47 15.65
C GLU A 315 8.46 5.02 15.97
N TRP A 316 9.23 5.38 14.94
CA TRP A 316 10.54 6.00 15.11
C TRP A 316 10.43 7.37 15.78
N VAL A 317 9.50 8.23 15.37
CA VAL A 317 9.30 9.56 16.00
C VAL A 317 8.91 9.39 17.47
N ALA A 318 7.98 8.48 17.79
CA ALA A 318 7.62 8.18 19.18
C ALA A 318 8.82 7.68 19.99
N GLU A 319 9.62 6.77 19.43
CA GLU A 319 10.86 6.30 20.05
C GLU A 319 11.85 7.44 20.30
N ALA A 320 12.07 8.31 19.32
CA ALA A 320 13.02 9.42 19.40
C ALA A 320 12.61 10.46 20.46
N LEU A 321 11.31 10.77 20.57
CA LEU A 321 10.78 11.64 21.62
C LEU A 321 10.91 11.01 23.01
N ARG A 322 10.50 9.74 23.15
CA ARG A 322 10.53 9.02 24.42
C ARG A 322 11.93 8.80 24.97
N THR A 323 12.90 8.56 24.09
CA THR A 323 14.32 8.37 24.46
C THR A 323 15.07 9.70 24.62
N GLY A 324 14.43 10.83 24.28
CA GLY A 324 15.01 12.16 24.39
C GLY A 324 16.05 12.47 23.31
N LYS A 325 16.11 11.68 22.22
CA LYS A 325 16.87 12.02 21.01
C LYS A 325 16.30 13.27 20.35
N LEU A 326 14.97 13.38 20.32
CA LEU A 326 14.27 14.61 19.96
C LEU A 326 13.71 15.27 21.22
N LYS A 327 13.92 16.58 21.33
CA LYS A 327 13.43 17.39 22.44
C LYS A 327 12.64 18.55 21.88
N LEU A 328 11.38 18.64 22.27
CA LEU A 328 10.51 19.74 21.87
C LEU A 328 10.51 20.81 22.96
N ASP A 329 10.43 22.07 22.55
CA ASP A 329 10.16 23.18 23.45
C ASP A 329 8.64 23.23 23.74
N PRO A 330 8.19 22.91 24.97
CA PRO A 330 6.76 22.89 25.27
C PRO A 330 6.07 24.24 25.07
N SER A 331 6.81 25.35 25.08
CA SER A 331 6.26 26.68 24.82
C SER A 331 5.77 26.87 23.38
N LYS A 332 6.20 25.99 22.47
CA LYS A 332 5.86 25.93 21.04
C LYS A 332 4.77 24.91 20.73
N ASN A 333 4.23 24.20 21.73
CA ASN A 333 3.15 23.26 21.51
C ASN A 333 1.92 23.96 20.87
N ILE A 334 1.18 23.21 20.07
CA ILE A 334 -0.03 23.68 19.40
C ILE A 334 -1.09 23.93 20.47
N LYS A 335 -1.59 25.17 20.52
CA LYS A 335 -2.55 25.63 21.54
C LYS A 335 -3.98 25.53 21.07
N GLU A 336 -4.17 25.56 19.76
CA GLU A 336 -5.44 25.36 19.12
C GLU A 336 -5.92 23.91 19.32
N PRO A 337 -7.24 23.67 19.28
CA PRO A 337 -7.78 22.32 19.29
C PRO A 337 -7.24 21.46 18.16
N VAL A 338 -6.60 20.33 18.49
CA VAL A 338 -6.05 19.40 17.50
C VAL A 338 -6.81 18.08 17.54
N THR A 339 -7.19 17.59 16.37
CA THR A 339 -7.71 16.23 16.18
C THR A 339 -6.75 15.43 15.32
N TYR A 340 -6.71 14.11 15.53
CA TYR A 340 -5.87 13.21 14.77
C TYR A 340 -6.72 12.24 13.94
N GLN A 341 -6.37 12.05 12.66
CA GLN A 341 -7.10 11.16 11.76
C GLN A 341 -6.46 9.76 11.72
N ASP A 342 -7.20 8.76 12.18
CA ASP A 342 -6.69 7.39 12.20
C ASP A 342 -6.61 6.78 10.81
N SER A 343 -5.38 6.53 10.36
CA SER A 343 -5.11 5.87 9.08
C SER A 343 -5.53 4.40 9.10
N CYS A 344 -6.22 3.96 8.05
CA CYS A 344 -6.63 2.57 7.95
C CYS A 344 -5.43 1.60 7.83
N ASN A 345 -4.32 2.01 7.23
CA ASN A 345 -3.21 1.09 6.97
C ASN A 345 -2.33 0.91 8.21
N TYR A 346 -1.76 1.96 8.77
CA TYR A 346 -0.82 1.80 9.89
C TYR A 346 -1.49 1.75 11.27
N ILE A 347 -2.74 2.20 11.42
CA ILE A 347 -3.48 2.09 12.69
C ILE A 347 -4.40 0.89 12.65
N ARG A 348 -5.44 0.90 11.82
CA ARG A 348 -6.42 -0.20 11.84
C ARG A 348 -5.82 -1.55 11.43
N ASN A 349 -4.98 -1.57 10.41
CA ASN A 349 -4.39 -2.82 9.91
C ASN A 349 -3.02 -3.16 10.53
N SER A 350 -2.37 -2.24 11.26
CA SER A 350 -1.04 -2.49 11.85
C SER A 350 -0.89 -2.13 13.33
N GLY A 351 -1.91 -1.58 13.98
CA GLY A 351 -1.97 -1.40 15.43
C GLY A 351 -1.22 -0.19 16.00
N LEU A 352 -0.77 0.77 15.20
CA LEU A 352 0.04 1.91 15.67
C LEU A 352 -0.78 3.06 16.28
N GLY A 353 -1.98 2.75 16.80
CA GLY A 353 -2.87 3.74 17.38
C GLY A 353 -2.24 4.50 18.54
N ASP A 354 -1.57 3.79 19.46
CA ASP A 354 -0.97 4.40 20.65
C ASP A 354 0.29 5.21 20.36
N CYS A 355 1.13 4.79 19.40
CA CYS A 355 2.31 5.55 18.97
C CYS A 355 1.92 6.95 18.48
N ALA A 356 0.84 7.06 17.70
CA ALA A 356 0.34 8.34 17.24
C ALA A 356 -0.09 9.24 18.40
N ARG A 357 -0.82 8.71 19.41
CA ARG A 357 -1.24 9.51 20.57
C ARG A 357 -0.08 9.89 21.48
N GLU A 358 0.93 9.03 21.59
CA GLU A 358 2.17 9.36 22.29
C GLU A 358 2.77 10.63 21.67
N ILE A 359 2.96 10.67 20.35
CA ILE A 359 3.43 11.88 19.65
C ILE A 359 2.50 13.07 19.91
N MET A 360 1.17 12.90 19.77
CA MET A 360 0.22 13.98 20.03
C MET A 360 0.37 14.58 21.43
N SER A 361 0.70 13.77 22.43
CA SER A 361 0.91 14.25 23.81
C SER A 361 2.14 15.14 23.97
N TYR A 362 3.10 15.07 23.05
CA TYR A 362 4.27 15.95 23.02
C TYR A 362 3.99 17.27 22.30
N ILE A 363 3.13 17.28 21.28
CA ILE A 363 2.98 18.42 20.35
C ILE A 363 1.71 19.26 20.56
N ALA A 364 0.67 18.74 21.20
CA ALA A 364 -0.63 19.43 21.32
C ALA A 364 -1.06 19.61 22.78
N GLU A 365 -1.42 20.84 23.17
CA GLU A 365 -1.96 21.15 24.49
C GLU A 365 -3.45 20.75 24.61
N ASP A 366 -4.22 20.90 23.53
CA ASP A 366 -5.65 20.54 23.46
C ASP A 366 -5.89 19.45 22.40
N PHE A 367 -5.45 18.24 22.70
CA PHE A 367 -5.74 17.07 21.86
C PHE A 367 -7.15 16.52 22.10
N ARG A 368 -7.96 16.51 21.05
CA ARG A 368 -9.35 16.04 21.06
C ARG A 368 -9.50 14.81 20.17
N GLU A 369 -9.96 13.73 20.77
CA GLU A 369 -10.21 12.50 20.01
C GLU A 369 -11.43 12.59 19.09
N MET A 370 -11.32 11.99 17.91
CA MET A 370 -12.44 11.74 17.02
C MET A 370 -13.14 10.42 17.37
N ARG A 371 -14.34 10.20 16.83
CA ARG A 371 -15.02 8.90 16.89
C ARG A 371 -15.47 8.46 15.49
N PRO A 372 -15.21 7.21 15.08
CA PRO A 372 -14.45 6.18 15.81
C PRO A 372 -12.94 6.51 15.88
N ASN A 373 -12.23 5.87 16.82
CA ASN A 373 -10.78 5.94 16.96
C ASN A 373 -10.22 4.60 17.44
N ARG A 374 -8.92 4.36 17.23
CA ARG A 374 -8.18 3.14 17.60
C ARG A 374 -8.89 1.85 17.13
N GLU A 375 -9.58 1.93 15.99
CA GLU A 375 -10.27 0.79 15.39
C GLU A 375 -9.32 -0.33 15.00
#